data_AF-A0A950QYM9-F1
#
_entry.id   AF-A0A950QYM9-F1
#
_cell.length_a   1.000
_cell.length_b   1.000
_cell.length_c   1.000
_cell.angle_alpha   90.00
_cell.angle_beta   90.00
_cell.angle_gamma   90.00
#
_symmetry.space_group_name_H-M   'P 1'
#
loop_
_entity.id
_entity.type
_entity.pdbx_description
1 polymer ?
#
loop_
_entity_poly.entity_id
_entity_poly.type
_entity_poly.pdbx_seq_one_letter_code
_entity_poly.pdbx_strand_id
1 'polypeptide(L)'
;MQTVLAQVPLGTYLGWNVFASGFDKGKFCSLTGSYVPFPETKQERLAQHDPRLSLEERYGTHKGYVNQVRTATARLVEAGFLLPEDAAKLLDEAEQSDVLRNVAGHE
;
A
#
# COMPACT_ATOMS: atom_id res chain seq x y z
N MET A 1 -11.22 -0.52 -9.45
CA MET A 1 -11.48 -0.37 -8.00
C MET A 1 -11.21 1.09 -7.65
N GLN A 2 -12.21 1.82 -7.18
CA GLN A 2 -12.14 3.27 -6.96
C GLN A 2 -11.77 3.58 -5.49
N THR A 3 -10.53 3.27 -5.12
CA THR A 3 -10.00 3.60 -3.78
C THR A 3 -8.58 4.13 -3.90
N VAL A 4 -8.12 4.88 -2.89
CA VAL A 4 -6.73 5.38 -2.85
C VAL A 4 -5.75 4.21 -2.79
N LEU A 5 -6.02 3.19 -1.97
CA LEU A 5 -5.17 1.98 -1.86
C LEU A 5 -5.05 1.20 -3.18
N ALA A 6 -6.08 1.21 -4.03
CA ALA A 6 -6.01 0.59 -5.34
C ALA A 6 -5.13 1.38 -6.32
N GLN A 7 -5.15 2.71 -6.24
CA GLN A 7 -4.41 3.61 -7.12
C GLN A 7 -2.97 3.82 -6.65
N VAL A 8 -2.73 3.76 -5.34
CA VAL A 8 -1.45 3.96 -4.68
C VAL A 8 -1.18 2.78 -3.73
N PRO A 9 -0.98 1.57 -4.26
CA PRO A 9 -0.85 0.36 -3.45
C PRO A 9 0.49 0.29 -2.72
N LEU A 10 0.44 -0.02 -1.42
CA LEU A 10 1.62 -0.37 -0.62
C LEU A 10 1.90 -1.90 -0.61
N GLY A 11 0.99 -2.68 -1.18
CA GLY A 11 1.09 -4.12 -1.28
C GLY A 11 -0.05 -4.71 -2.10
N THR A 12 -0.13 -6.03 -2.11
CA THR A 12 -1.24 -6.76 -2.75
C THR A 12 -2.34 -7.01 -1.72
N TYR A 13 -3.55 -6.54 -2.03
CA TYR A 13 -4.76 -6.79 -1.25
C TYR A 13 -5.56 -7.93 -1.89
N LEU A 14 -5.86 -8.97 -1.12
CA LEU A 14 -6.58 -10.15 -1.57
C LEU A 14 -7.92 -10.24 -0.82
N GLY A 15 -8.97 -10.68 -1.50
CA GLY A 15 -10.30 -10.90 -0.91
C GLY A 15 -10.44 -12.21 -0.11
N TRP A 16 -9.33 -12.88 0.18
CA TRP A 16 -9.27 -14.14 0.91
C TRP A 16 -8.00 -14.23 1.75
N ASN A 17 -7.97 -15.16 2.70
CA ASN A 17 -6.84 -15.45 3.57
C ASN A 17 -6.78 -16.96 3.90
N VAL A 18 -5.86 -17.36 4.77
CA VAL A 18 -5.78 -18.70 5.34
C VAL A 18 -5.97 -18.63 6.86
N PHE A 19 -6.62 -19.63 7.44
CA PHE A 19 -6.71 -19.71 8.90
C PHE A 19 -5.30 -19.86 9.50
N ALA A 20 -4.89 -18.92 10.35
CA ALA A 20 -3.56 -18.93 10.96
C ALA A 20 -3.40 -20.04 12.02
N SER A 21 -4.50 -20.45 12.66
CA SER A 21 -4.51 -21.42 13.76
C SER A 21 -5.87 -22.12 13.91
N GLY A 22 -5.97 -23.09 14.82
CA GLY A 22 -7.20 -23.82 15.11
C GLY A 22 -7.43 -25.02 14.20
N PHE A 23 -8.65 -25.57 14.24
CA PHE A 23 -9.02 -26.79 13.51
C PHE A 23 -8.86 -26.66 11.99
N ASP A 24 -9.09 -25.47 11.45
CA ASP A 24 -9.00 -25.19 10.02
C ASP A 24 -7.66 -24.56 9.60
N LYS A 25 -6.63 -24.60 10.45
CA LYS A 25 -5.30 -24.03 10.15
C LYS A 25 -4.81 -24.41 8.75
N GLY A 26 -4.39 -23.41 7.98
CA GLY A 26 -3.89 -23.56 6.62
C GLY A 26 -4.97 -23.74 5.54
N LYS A 27 -6.25 -23.90 5.93
CA LYS A 27 -7.36 -23.93 4.97
C LYS A 27 -7.77 -22.52 4.56
N PHE A 28 -8.49 -22.47 3.45
CA PHE A 28 -9.03 -21.25 2.85
C PHE A 28 -10.03 -20.55 3.78
N CYS A 29 -9.81 -19.27 4.04
CA CYS A 29 -10.70 -18.38 4.78
C CYS A 29 -11.22 -17.30 3.82
N SER A 30 -12.50 -17.40 3.44
CA SER A 30 -13.10 -16.56 2.40
C SER A 30 -13.55 -15.18 2.87
N LEU A 31 -13.79 -15.00 4.18
CA LEU A 31 -14.38 -13.79 4.74
C LEU A 31 -13.35 -12.80 5.30
N THR A 32 -12.08 -13.21 5.33
CA THR A 32 -10.97 -12.38 5.77
C THR A 32 -10.08 -12.11 4.58
N GLY A 33 -9.79 -10.84 4.28
CA GLY A 33 -8.81 -10.49 3.26
C GLY A 33 -7.37 -10.71 3.75
N SER A 34 -6.43 -10.72 2.83
CA SER A 34 -5.00 -10.70 3.17
C SER A 34 -4.29 -9.52 2.52
N TYR A 35 -3.20 -9.11 3.15
CA TYR A 35 -2.33 -8.03 2.70
C TYR A 35 -0.90 -8.56 2.64
N VAL A 36 -0.31 -8.52 1.45
CA VAL A 36 1.09 -8.90 1.24
C VAL A 36 1.86 -7.63 0.85
N PRO A 37 2.64 -7.03 1.79
CA PRO A 37 3.36 -5.78 1.53
C PRO A 37 4.31 -5.93 0.33
N PHE A 38 4.57 -4.83 -0.37
CA PHE A 38 5.70 -4.77 -1.30
C PHE A 38 7.00 -4.65 -0.53
N PRO A 39 8.12 -5.13 -1.09
CA PRO A 39 9.45 -4.84 -0.55
C PRO A 39 9.65 -3.34 -0.45
N GLU A 40 10.31 -2.85 0.60
CA GLU A 40 10.50 -1.42 0.76
C GLU A 40 11.54 -0.91 -0.23
N THR A 41 12.63 -1.67 -0.42
CA THR A 41 13.76 -1.32 -1.31
C THR A 41 13.92 -2.29 -2.47
N LYS A 42 14.65 -1.84 -3.51
CA LYS A 42 15.04 -2.72 -4.62
C LYS A 42 15.91 -3.89 -4.15
N GLN A 43 16.77 -3.67 -3.16
CA GLN A 43 17.64 -4.70 -2.61
C GLN A 43 16.81 -5.82 -1.96
N GLU A 44 15.84 -5.46 -1.11
CA GLU A 44 14.93 -6.41 -0.49
C GLU A 44 14.12 -7.20 -1.52
N ARG A 45 13.61 -6.51 -2.56
CA ARG A 45 12.89 -7.16 -3.65
C ARG A 45 13.72 -8.25 -4.31
N LEU A 46 14.98 -7.94 -4.64
CA LEU A 46 15.88 -8.90 -5.28
C LEU A 46 16.25 -10.05 -4.35
N ALA A 47 16.47 -9.79 -3.06
CA ALA A 47 16.79 -10.82 -2.06
C ALA A 47 15.63 -11.79 -1.84
N GLN A 48 14.38 -11.30 -1.90
CA GLN A 48 13.17 -12.11 -1.75
C GLN A 48 12.69 -12.73 -3.08
N HIS A 49 13.37 -12.43 -4.20
CA HIS A 49 12.94 -12.79 -5.55
C HIS A 49 11.50 -12.37 -5.86
N ASP A 50 11.05 -11.22 -5.32
CA ASP A 50 9.71 -10.72 -5.55
C ASP A 50 9.62 -10.07 -6.95
N PRO A 51 8.71 -10.53 -7.83
CA PRO A 51 8.54 -9.95 -9.15
C PRO A 51 7.88 -8.56 -9.13
N ARG A 52 7.24 -8.17 -8.00
CA ARG A 52 6.53 -6.90 -7.85
C ARG A 52 7.52 -5.81 -7.48
N LEU A 53 7.45 -4.65 -8.14
CA LEU A 53 8.30 -3.49 -7.81
C LEU A 53 8.21 -3.13 -6.32
N SER A 54 9.35 -2.74 -5.76
CA SER A 54 9.44 -2.21 -4.39
C SER A 54 8.77 -0.84 -4.26
N LEU A 55 8.56 -0.39 -3.02
CA LEU A 55 8.05 0.96 -2.74
C LEU A 55 9.00 2.03 -3.26
N GLU A 56 10.31 1.82 -3.07
CA GLU A 56 11.37 2.69 -3.60
C GLU A 56 11.28 2.79 -5.13
N GLU A 57 11.16 1.66 -5.84
CA GLU A 57 11.03 1.67 -7.31
C GLU A 57 9.70 2.29 -7.80
N ARG A 58 8.64 2.26 -6.98
CA ARG A 58 7.31 2.81 -7.33
C ARG A 58 7.20 4.31 -7.10
N TYR A 59 7.72 4.79 -5.98
CA TYR A 59 7.46 6.14 -5.48
C TYR A 59 8.72 6.97 -5.32
N GLY A 60 9.91 6.35 -5.31
CA GLY A 60 11.21 6.98 -5.14
C GLY A 60 11.48 7.46 -3.72
N THR A 61 10.58 8.27 -3.16
CA THR A 61 10.73 8.88 -1.84
C THR A 61 9.39 8.95 -1.12
N HIS A 62 9.44 9.20 0.20
CA HIS A 62 8.24 9.51 0.99
C HIS A 62 7.40 10.64 0.36
N LYS A 63 8.05 11.73 -0.09
CA LYS A 63 7.37 12.84 -0.79
C LYS A 63 6.72 12.38 -2.09
N GLY A 64 7.38 11.50 -2.85
CA GLY A 64 6.81 10.91 -4.07
C GLY A 64 5.55 10.09 -3.79
N TYR A 65 5.57 9.30 -2.71
CA TYR A 65 4.39 8.55 -2.25
C TYR A 65 3.23 9.50 -1.89
N VAL A 66 3.49 10.52 -1.04
CA VAL A 66 2.48 11.52 -0.66
C VAL A 66 1.89 12.24 -1.87
N ASN A 67 2.72 12.59 -2.87
CA ASN A 67 2.24 13.22 -4.10
C ASN A 67 1.32 12.30 -4.92
N GLN A 68 1.59 11.00 -4.95
CA GLN A 68 0.71 10.03 -5.59
C GLN A 68 -0.63 9.91 -4.84
N VAL A 69 -0.61 9.92 -3.49
CA VAL A 69 -1.84 9.96 -2.68
C VAL A 69 -2.64 11.24 -2.96
N ARG A 70 -1.99 12.40 -3.03
CA ARG A 70 -2.63 13.68 -3.38
C ARG A 70 -3.31 13.63 -4.75
N THR A 71 -2.64 13.04 -5.75
CA THR A 71 -3.19 12.89 -7.10
C THR A 71 -4.40 11.94 -7.11
N ALA A 72 -4.30 10.81 -6.42
CA ALA A 72 -5.37 9.81 -6.36
C ALA A 72 -6.61 10.32 -5.62
N THR A 73 -6.41 11.02 -4.49
CA THR A 73 -7.50 11.63 -3.71
C THR A 73 -8.20 12.72 -4.50
N ALA A 74 -7.47 13.64 -5.14
CA ALA A 74 -8.05 14.67 -6.00
C ALA A 74 -8.91 14.08 -7.12
N ARG A 75 -8.42 13.03 -7.80
CA ARG A 75 -9.17 12.32 -8.84
C ARG A 75 -10.46 11.68 -8.31
N LEU A 76 -10.42 11.09 -7.12
CA LEU A 76 -11.59 10.44 -6.52
C LEU A 76 -12.64 11.45 -6.05
N VAL A 77 -12.21 12.62 -5.57
CA VAL A 77 -13.11 13.74 -5.24
C VAL A 77 -13.79 14.26 -6.51
N GLU A 78 -13.02 14.51 -7.57
CA GLU A 78 -13.56 14.93 -8.87
C GLU A 78 -14.57 13.93 -9.43
N ALA A 79 -14.30 12.64 -9.27
CA ALA A 79 -15.18 11.56 -9.73
C ALA A 79 -16.36 11.25 -8.78
N GLY A 80 -16.46 11.94 -7.63
CA GLY A 80 -17.55 11.74 -6.65
C GLY A 80 -17.45 10.45 -5.84
N PHE A 81 -16.30 9.79 -5.81
CA PHE A 81 -16.05 8.57 -5.03
C PHE A 81 -15.47 8.84 -3.64
N LEU A 82 -15.03 10.06 -3.37
CA LEU A 82 -14.42 10.46 -2.10
C LEU A 82 -14.88 11.86 -1.71
N LEU A 83 -15.20 12.06 -0.43
CA LEU A 83 -15.55 13.38 0.09
C LEU A 83 -14.27 14.23 0.28
N PRO A 84 -14.30 15.55 0.05
CA PRO A 84 -13.14 16.42 0.25
C PRO A 84 -12.51 16.31 1.65
N GLU A 85 -13.33 16.19 2.70
CA GLU A 85 -12.88 16.04 4.07
C GLU A 85 -12.15 14.71 4.33
N ASP A 86 -12.56 13.64 3.66
CA ASP A 86 -11.90 12.34 3.78
C ASP A 86 -10.63 12.28 2.92
N ALA A 87 -10.61 12.99 1.78
CA ALA A 87 -9.39 13.22 1.01
C ALA A 87 -8.31 13.93 1.84
N ALA A 88 -8.68 14.95 2.62
CA ALA A 88 -7.76 15.65 3.51
C ALA A 88 -7.19 14.71 4.58
N LYS A 89 -8.03 13.91 5.25
CA LYS A 89 -7.58 12.92 6.25
C LYS A 89 -6.60 11.90 5.67
N LEU A 90 -6.91 11.34 4.49
CA LEU A 90 -6.04 10.36 3.84
C LEU A 90 -4.70 10.96 3.44
N LEU A 91 -4.67 12.25 3.08
CA LEU A 91 -3.43 12.95 2.81
C LEU A 91 -2.62 13.18 4.10
N ASP A 92 -3.26 13.61 5.18
CA ASP A 92 -2.60 13.79 6.48
C ASP A 92 -2.02 12.47 7.00
N GLU A 93 -2.77 11.36 6.87
CA GLU A 93 -2.30 10.01 7.21
C GLU A 93 -1.07 9.61 6.37
N ALA A 94 -1.10 9.89 5.05
CA ALA A 94 0.04 9.61 4.18
C ALA A 94 1.27 10.45 4.56
N GLU A 95 1.06 11.74 4.88
CA GLU A 95 2.11 12.65 5.34
C GLU A 95 2.70 12.23 6.69
N GLN A 96 1.93 11.58 7.58
CA GLN A 96 2.41 11.10 8.87
C GLN A 96 3.01 9.68 8.82
N SER A 97 2.79 8.96 7.72
CA SER A 97 3.24 7.56 7.57
C SER A 97 4.77 7.42 7.51
N ASP A 98 5.25 6.22 7.85
CA ASP A 98 6.67 5.88 7.77
C ASP A 98 7.11 5.37 6.38
N VAL A 99 6.22 5.38 5.39
CA VAL A 99 6.50 4.87 4.04
C VAL A 99 7.73 5.57 3.45
N LEU A 100 8.81 4.82 3.20
CA LEU A 100 10.07 5.31 2.65
C LEU A 100 10.79 6.38 3.52
N ARG A 101 10.48 6.48 4.81
CA ARG A 101 11.20 7.40 5.73
C ARG A 101 12.52 6.82 6.23
N ASN A 102 12.58 5.50 6.37
CA ASN A 102 13.71 4.80 7.01
C ASN A 102 14.70 4.18 6.00
N VAL A 103 14.49 4.38 4.69
CA VAL A 103 15.32 3.78 3.63
C VAL A 103 16.67 4.50 3.46
N ALA A 104 16.86 5.68 4.06
CA ALA A 104 18.06 6.51 3.93
C ALA A 104 19.29 6.03 4.75
N GLY A 105 19.45 4.71 4.95
CA GLY A 105 20.48 4.14 5.83
C GLY A 105 21.47 3.18 5.18
N HIS A 106 21.46 3.02 3.85
CA HIS A 106 22.39 2.14 3.14
C HIS A 106 23.39 2.96 2.31
N GLU A 107 24.37 3.55 2.99
CA GLU A 107 25.68 3.93 2.44
C GLU A 107 26.76 2.97 2.94
#